data_AF-A0A9N9BW49-F1
#
_entry.id   AF-A0A9N9BW49-F1
#
_cell.length_a   1.000
_cell.length_b   1.000
_cell.length_c   1.000
_cell.angle_alpha   90.00
_cell.angle_beta   90.00
_cell.angle_gamma   90.00
#
_symmetry.space_group_name_H-M   'P 1'
#
loop_
_entity.id
_entity.type
_entity.pdbx_description
1 polymer ?
#
loop_
_entity_poly.entity_id
_entity_poly.type
_entity_poly.pdbx_seq_one_letter_code
_entity_poly.pdbx_strand_id
1 'polypeptide(L)'
;NLFDLIIIEEKEQNELENLYDIDNNRDVLSDEIELDPQFILYIYSSSIDFTNNDVKTNVATLIAADELCLNNLCDSIENYLLDNKESLKKNFILIQNVVSQITQLNKLNRFCKIVTRNDAFIIFKADDFTTMKQEILIDLLEKNKKKYSENSILIWDKLMEWIIAQSDDELPLDTTKWTLDEISTFRTMIRPFLPLINFETISPKDFFQKIKPFKNCFDHDFYIQILEYYSFSNNDVTVIHSKSSLDSKVINSKKGSLSRNSIKSKKQDRLDQIN
;
A
#
# COMPACT_ATOMS: atom_id res chain seq x y z
N ASN A 1 7.73 -25.96 -61.98
CA ASN A 1 6.76 -26.66 -62.84
C ASN A 1 5.50 -26.80 -62.02
N LEU A 2 4.30 -26.51 -62.54
CA LEU A 2 3.04 -26.56 -61.75
C LEU A 2 2.76 -27.98 -61.17
N PHE A 3 3.49 -28.99 -61.65
CA PHE A 3 3.46 -30.37 -61.19
C PHE A 3 4.31 -30.64 -59.92
N ASP A 4 5.29 -29.81 -59.59
CA ASP A 4 6.16 -30.05 -58.41
C ASP A 4 5.54 -29.51 -57.11
N LEU A 5 4.58 -28.57 -57.21
CA LEU A 5 3.84 -28.02 -56.06
C LEU A 5 2.69 -28.92 -55.60
N ILE A 6 2.09 -29.70 -56.51
CA ILE A 6 0.99 -30.63 -56.18
C ILE A 6 1.50 -31.89 -55.47
N ILE A 7 2.72 -32.36 -55.80
CA ILE A 7 3.34 -33.55 -55.18
C ILE A 7 3.73 -33.30 -53.71
N ILE A 8 4.00 -32.04 -53.32
CA ILE A 8 4.35 -31.69 -51.93
C ILE A 8 3.07 -31.62 -51.06
N GLU A 9 1.97 -31.07 -51.59
CA GLU A 9 0.68 -31.06 -50.89
C GLU A 9 0.08 -32.46 -50.66
N GLU A 10 0.20 -33.39 -51.63
CA GLU A 10 -0.30 -34.77 -51.46
C GLU A 10 0.55 -35.63 -50.50
N LYS A 11 1.82 -35.27 -50.29
CA LYS A 11 2.71 -36.02 -49.38
C LYS A 11 2.54 -35.57 -47.92
N GLU A 12 2.27 -34.29 -47.69
CA GLU A 12 1.92 -33.78 -46.35
C GLU A 12 0.51 -34.23 -45.90
N GLN A 13 -0.46 -34.37 -46.82
CA GLN A 13 -1.78 -34.94 -46.48
C GLN A 13 -1.71 -36.42 -46.08
N ASN A 14 -0.84 -37.23 -46.69
CA ASN A 14 -0.67 -38.65 -46.33
C ASN A 14 0.11 -38.87 -45.01
N GLU A 15 0.94 -37.91 -44.58
CA GLU A 15 1.54 -37.95 -43.24
C GLU A 15 0.57 -37.48 -42.15
N LEU A 16 -0.43 -36.67 -42.49
CA LEU A 16 -1.54 -36.28 -41.59
C LEU A 16 -2.60 -37.38 -41.42
N GLU A 17 -2.82 -38.25 -42.42
CA GLU A 17 -3.78 -39.37 -42.33
C GLU A 17 -3.29 -40.55 -41.46
N ASN A 18 -1.98 -40.70 -41.24
CA ASN A 18 -1.42 -41.76 -40.38
C ASN A 18 -1.42 -41.44 -38.87
N LEU A 19 -1.91 -40.27 -38.47
CA LEU A 19 -2.10 -39.88 -37.06
C LEU A 19 -3.54 -40.13 -36.55
N TYR A 20 -4.42 -40.69 -37.38
CA TYR A 20 -5.82 -40.98 -37.05
C TYR A 20 -6.06 -42.36 -36.43
N ASP A 21 -5.03 -43.01 -35.89
CA ASP A 21 -5.15 -44.30 -35.17
C ASP A 21 -4.97 -44.14 -33.65
N ILE A 22 -5.62 -43.12 -33.07
CA ILE A 22 -5.72 -42.89 -31.61
C ILE A 22 -7.18 -43.07 -31.18
N ASP A 23 -7.82 -44.16 -31.59
CA ASP A 23 -9.18 -44.52 -31.17
C ASP A 23 -9.23 -45.49 -29.98
N ASN A 24 -8.09 -45.79 -29.35
CA ASN A 24 -8.02 -46.72 -28.20
C ASN A 24 -7.68 -46.07 -26.85
N ASN A 25 -7.80 -44.74 -26.71
CA ASN A 25 -7.66 -44.08 -25.40
C ASN A 25 -8.73 -43.00 -25.13
N ARG A 26 -9.82 -42.99 -25.91
CA ARG A 26 -10.90 -41.98 -25.82
C ARG A 26 -11.73 -42.03 -24.54
N ASP A 27 -11.62 -43.08 -23.73
CA ASP A 27 -12.36 -43.22 -22.46
C ASP A 27 -11.63 -42.64 -21.23
N VAL A 28 -10.49 -41.95 -21.39
CA VAL A 28 -9.70 -41.41 -20.25
C VAL A 28 -9.41 -39.90 -20.33
N LEU A 29 -9.82 -39.19 -21.39
CA LEU A 29 -9.52 -37.76 -21.57
C LEU A 29 -10.78 -36.88 -21.76
N SER A 30 -11.91 -37.30 -21.22
CA SER A 30 -13.23 -36.64 -21.39
C SER A 30 -13.46 -35.45 -20.45
N ASP A 31 -12.41 -34.75 -20.04
CA ASP A 31 -12.54 -33.37 -19.54
C ASP A 31 -11.90 -32.48 -20.62
N GLU A 32 -12.67 -32.09 -21.62
CA GLU A 32 -12.23 -31.15 -22.66
C GLU A 32 -11.83 -29.82 -21.99
N ILE A 33 -10.51 -29.61 -21.84
CA ILE A 33 -9.96 -28.31 -21.48
C ILE A 33 -10.20 -27.40 -22.69
N GLU A 34 -11.23 -26.55 -22.62
CA GLU A 34 -11.45 -25.48 -23.59
C GLU A 34 -10.30 -24.46 -23.47
N LEU A 35 -9.21 -24.71 -24.20
CA LEU A 35 -8.04 -23.84 -24.29
C LEU A 35 -8.43 -22.55 -25.03
N ASP A 36 -8.15 -21.40 -24.43
CA ASP A 36 -8.36 -20.10 -25.07
C ASP A 36 -7.64 -20.07 -26.44
N PRO A 37 -8.33 -19.65 -27.53
CA PRO A 37 -7.77 -19.57 -28.88
C PRO A 37 -6.41 -18.90 -28.99
N GLN A 38 -6.08 -17.95 -28.10
CA GLN A 38 -4.77 -17.29 -28.10
C GLN A 38 -3.62 -18.27 -27.78
N PHE A 39 -3.83 -19.24 -26.90
CA PHE A 39 -2.82 -20.25 -26.57
C PHE A 39 -2.71 -21.31 -27.65
N ILE A 40 -3.82 -21.66 -28.29
CA ILE A 40 -3.81 -22.52 -29.48
C ILE A 40 -2.96 -21.85 -30.56
N LEU A 41 -3.22 -20.58 -30.88
CA LEU A 41 -2.44 -19.83 -31.86
C LEU A 41 -0.96 -19.74 -31.47
N TYR A 42 -0.63 -19.58 -30.19
CA TYR A 42 0.76 -19.58 -29.74
C TYR A 42 1.45 -20.92 -29.96
N ILE A 43 0.79 -22.05 -29.66
CA ILE A 43 1.36 -23.38 -29.85
C ILE A 43 1.71 -23.61 -31.33
N TYR A 44 0.87 -23.13 -32.26
CA TYR A 44 1.10 -23.28 -33.70
C TYR A 44 2.02 -22.21 -34.31
N SER A 45 2.00 -20.97 -33.81
CA SER A 45 2.71 -19.83 -34.43
C SER A 45 3.94 -19.36 -33.66
N SER A 46 4.12 -19.82 -32.42
CA SER A 46 5.11 -19.31 -31.45
C SER A 46 5.03 -17.81 -31.19
N SER A 47 3.89 -17.16 -31.48
CA SER A 47 3.70 -15.72 -31.30
C SER A 47 2.33 -15.37 -30.73
N ILE A 48 2.28 -14.40 -29.82
CA ILE A 48 1.06 -13.74 -29.34
C ILE A 48 1.28 -12.23 -29.45
N ASP A 49 0.27 -11.50 -29.91
CA ASP A 49 0.26 -10.04 -29.90
C ASP A 49 -0.38 -9.52 -28.61
N PHE A 50 0.41 -8.80 -27.81
CA PHE A 50 -0.02 -8.21 -26.54
C PHE A 50 -0.41 -6.72 -26.66
N THR A 51 -0.23 -6.11 -27.84
CA THR A 51 -0.25 -4.65 -28.01
C THR A 51 -1.60 -4.00 -27.71
N ASN A 52 -2.69 -4.72 -27.94
CA ASN A 52 -4.05 -4.21 -27.73
C ASN A 52 -4.63 -4.55 -26.35
N ASN A 53 -3.90 -5.32 -25.53
CA ASN A 53 -4.37 -5.79 -24.24
C ASN A 53 -4.02 -4.82 -23.12
N ASP A 54 -4.92 -4.67 -22.13
CA ASP A 54 -4.60 -3.94 -20.91
C ASP A 54 -3.68 -4.77 -20.00
N VAL A 55 -3.16 -4.14 -18.92
CA VAL A 55 -2.25 -4.84 -17.99
C VAL A 55 -2.93 -6.03 -17.34
N LYS A 56 -4.22 -5.94 -17.02
CA LYS A 56 -4.96 -7.02 -16.36
C LYS A 56 -5.06 -8.24 -17.28
N THR A 57 -5.38 -8.03 -18.55
CA THR A 57 -5.47 -9.07 -19.57
C THR A 57 -4.11 -9.72 -19.78
N ASN A 58 -3.04 -8.93 -19.94
CA ASN A 58 -1.70 -9.48 -20.11
C ASN A 58 -1.21 -10.26 -18.88
N VAL A 59 -1.59 -9.83 -17.67
CA VAL A 59 -1.30 -10.57 -16.44
C VAL A 59 -2.13 -11.86 -16.35
N ALA A 60 -3.40 -11.86 -16.79
CA ALA A 60 -4.20 -13.07 -16.87
C ALA A 60 -3.60 -14.07 -17.88
N THR A 61 -3.15 -13.59 -19.04
CA THR A 61 -2.41 -14.41 -20.01
C THR A 61 -1.12 -14.97 -19.41
N LEU A 62 -0.41 -14.19 -18.59
CA LEU A 62 0.80 -14.66 -17.88
C LEU A 62 0.50 -15.80 -16.90
N ILE A 63 -0.60 -15.70 -16.15
CA ILE A 63 -1.04 -16.74 -15.21
C ILE A 63 -1.40 -18.02 -15.98
N ALA A 64 -2.21 -17.92 -17.03
CA ALA A 64 -2.56 -19.07 -17.84
C ALA A 64 -1.35 -19.69 -18.57
N ALA A 65 -0.38 -18.87 -19.01
CA ALA A 65 0.88 -19.37 -19.57
C ALA A 65 1.70 -20.16 -18.53
N ASP A 66 1.73 -19.70 -17.27
CA ASP A 66 2.37 -20.42 -16.16
C ASP A 66 1.67 -21.75 -15.87
N GLU A 67 0.33 -21.76 -15.78
CA GLU A 67 -0.47 -22.97 -15.58
C GLU A 67 -0.25 -24.01 -16.69
N LEU A 68 -0.09 -23.55 -17.93
CA LEU A 68 0.23 -24.39 -19.09
C LEU A 68 1.72 -24.72 -19.22
N CYS A 69 2.56 -24.31 -18.27
CA CYS A 69 4.00 -24.54 -18.25
C CYS A 69 4.74 -23.96 -19.48
N LEU A 70 4.21 -22.88 -20.09
CA LEU A 70 4.76 -22.22 -21.28
C LEU A 70 5.82 -21.18 -20.89
N ASN A 71 6.96 -21.64 -20.36
CA ASN A 71 8.00 -20.76 -19.79
C ASN A 71 8.51 -19.67 -20.74
N ASN A 72 8.70 -19.98 -22.02
CA ASN A 72 9.13 -19.00 -23.03
C ASN A 72 8.10 -17.88 -23.24
N LEU A 73 6.81 -18.22 -23.12
CA LEU A 73 5.72 -17.26 -23.20
C LEU A 73 5.68 -16.38 -21.95
N CYS A 74 5.84 -16.97 -20.76
CA CYS A 74 5.96 -16.21 -19.52
C CYS A 74 7.09 -15.19 -19.61
N ASP A 75 8.27 -15.59 -20.09
CA ASP A 75 9.42 -14.71 -20.26
C ASP A 75 9.15 -13.56 -21.24
N SER A 76 8.43 -13.85 -22.33
CA SER A 76 8.04 -12.87 -23.35
C SER A 76 7.05 -11.84 -22.79
N ILE A 77 6.00 -12.31 -22.10
CA ILE A 77 5.00 -11.45 -21.45
C ILE A 77 5.65 -10.60 -20.35
N GLU A 78 6.54 -11.19 -19.55
CA GLU A 78 7.25 -10.48 -18.49
C GLU A 78 8.07 -9.30 -19.03
N ASN A 79 8.79 -9.51 -20.14
CA ASN A 79 9.54 -8.45 -20.81
C ASN A 79 8.59 -7.36 -21.36
N TYR A 80 7.51 -7.77 -22.02
CA TYR A 80 6.52 -6.84 -22.57
C TYR A 80 5.89 -5.96 -21.48
N LEU A 81 5.48 -6.54 -20.35
CA LEU A 81 4.95 -5.81 -19.20
C LEU A 81 5.96 -4.78 -18.66
N LEU A 82 7.25 -5.12 -18.65
CA LEU A 82 8.31 -4.25 -18.14
C LEU A 82 8.68 -3.08 -19.06
N ASP A 83 8.22 -3.07 -20.31
CA ASP A 83 8.37 -1.92 -21.20
C ASP A 83 7.53 -0.73 -20.72
N ASN A 84 6.38 -1.00 -20.09
CA ASN A 84 5.51 0.03 -19.50
C ASN A 84 5.47 -0.05 -17.97
N LYS A 85 6.61 0.28 -17.34
CA LYS A 85 6.78 0.31 -15.88
C LYS A 85 5.76 1.18 -15.14
N GLU A 86 5.26 2.23 -15.77
CA GLU A 86 4.30 3.12 -15.13
C GLU A 86 2.93 2.46 -14.99
N SER A 87 2.50 1.72 -16.00
CA SER A 87 1.28 0.91 -15.92
C SER A 87 1.37 -0.16 -14.84
N LEU A 88 2.55 -0.76 -14.65
CA LEU A 88 2.79 -1.72 -13.55
C LEU A 88 2.70 -1.08 -12.17
N LYS A 89 3.17 0.17 -11.99
CA LYS A 89 3.04 0.89 -10.72
C LYS A 89 1.59 1.24 -10.40
N LYS A 90 0.78 1.53 -11.42
CA LYS A 90 -0.66 1.78 -11.24
C LYS A 90 -1.43 0.51 -10.84
N ASN A 91 -1.00 -0.65 -11.31
CA ASN A 91 -1.60 -1.95 -11.00
C ASN A 91 -0.73 -2.75 -10.01
N PHE A 92 -0.14 -2.08 -9.03
CA PHE A 92 0.91 -2.67 -8.22
C PHE A 92 0.42 -3.81 -7.33
N ILE A 93 -0.85 -3.77 -6.89
CA ILE A 93 -1.42 -4.85 -6.05
C ILE A 93 -1.53 -6.13 -6.87
N LEU A 94 -2.06 -6.04 -8.09
CA LEU A 94 -2.14 -7.15 -9.02
C LEU A 94 -0.76 -7.75 -9.28
N ILE A 95 0.24 -6.92 -9.61
CA ILE A 95 1.59 -7.41 -9.92
C ILE A 95 2.25 -8.05 -8.69
N GLN A 96 2.10 -7.49 -7.49
CA GLN A 96 2.61 -8.11 -6.27
C GLN A 96 1.96 -9.48 -6.01
N ASN A 97 0.65 -9.58 -6.19
CA ASN A 97 -0.08 -10.84 -6.00
C ASN A 97 0.46 -11.92 -6.95
N VAL A 98 0.59 -11.60 -8.24
CA VAL A 98 1.08 -12.57 -9.24
C VAL A 98 2.52 -12.98 -8.97
N VAL A 99 3.40 -12.03 -8.66
CA VAL A 99 4.80 -12.32 -8.30
C VAL A 99 4.92 -13.19 -7.03
N SER A 100 3.97 -13.07 -6.10
CA SER A 100 3.95 -13.89 -4.88
C SER A 100 3.51 -15.34 -5.13
N GLN A 101 2.73 -15.56 -6.19
CA GLN A 101 2.20 -16.88 -6.57
C GLN A 101 3.13 -17.61 -7.54
N ILE A 102 3.66 -16.89 -8.53
CA ILE A 102 4.45 -17.47 -9.62
C ILE A 102 5.95 -17.21 -9.37
N THR A 103 6.67 -18.27 -9.01
CA THR A 103 8.07 -18.16 -8.56
C THR A 103 9.07 -17.83 -9.68
N GLN A 104 8.76 -18.15 -10.94
CA GLN A 104 9.67 -17.95 -12.06
C GLN A 104 9.72 -16.51 -12.61
N LEU A 105 8.85 -15.61 -12.15
CA LEU A 105 8.76 -14.20 -12.58
C LEU A 105 9.88 -13.34 -11.97
N ASN A 106 11.13 -13.67 -12.30
CA ASN A 106 12.31 -13.09 -11.69
C ASN A 106 12.49 -11.59 -12.00
N LYS A 107 12.15 -11.14 -13.22
CA LYS A 107 12.31 -9.74 -13.63
C LYS A 107 11.25 -8.85 -12.99
N LEU A 108 9.98 -9.29 -12.95
CA LEU A 108 8.90 -8.60 -12.25
C LEU A 108 9.14 -8.58 -10.73
N ASN A 109 9.60 -9.69 -10.14
CA ASN A 109 9.98 -9.71 -8.73
C ASN A 109 11.10 -8.70 -8.41
N ARG A 110 12.12 -8.63 -9.26
CA ARG A 110 13.19 -7.62 -9.15
C ARG A 110 12.63 -6.21 -9.28
N PHE A 111 11.72 -5.98 -10.22
CA PHE A 111 11.04 -4.70 -10.37
C PHE A 111 10.28 -4.30 -9.11
N CYS A 112 9.42 -5.16 -8.55
CA CYS A 112 8.67 -4.91 -7.32
C CYS A 112 9.60 -4.56 -6.15
N LYS A 113 10.72 -5.29 -5.99
CA LYS A 113 11.74 -5.01 -4.96
C LYS A 113 12.39 -3.65 -5.13
N ILE A 114 12.74 -3.24 -6.35
CA ILE A 114 13.35 -1.93 -6.62
C ILE A 114 12.35 -0.82 -6.34
N VAL A 115 11.12 -0.96 -6.83
CA VAL A 115 10.06 0.05 -6.66
C VAL A 115 9.72 0.25 -5.18
N THR A 116 9.55 -0.81 -4.40
CA THR A 116 9.25 -0.74 -2.96
C THR A 116 10.40 -0.16 -2.14
N ARG A 117 11.64 -0.37 -2.58
CA ARG A 117 12.83 0.25 -1.95
C ARG A 117 12.90 1.74 -2.21
N ASN A 118 12.59 2.16 -3.43
CA ASN A 118 12.64 3.57 -3.84
C ASN A 118 11.47 4.37 -3.27
N ASP A 119 10.29 3.77 -3.18
CA ASP A 119 9.11 4.39 -2.61
C ASP A 119 8.38 3.41 -1.70
N ALA A 120 8.50 3.68 -0.40
CA ALA A 120 7.87 2.93 0.67
C ALA A 120 6.35 2.89 0.59
N PHE A 121 5.75 3.94 0.04
CA PHE A 121 4.31 4.18 0.02
C PHE A 121 3.70 3.90 -1.35
N ILE A 122 4.47 3.33 -2.29
CA ILE A 122 4.00 3.02 -3.64
C ILE A 122 2.71 2.18 -3.65
N ILE A 123 2.59 1.25 -2.70
CA ILE A 123 1.43 0.36 -2.58
C ILE A 123 0.13 1.13 -2.34
N PHE A 124 0.20 2.25 -1.62
CA PHE A 124 -0.92 3.15 -1.38
C PHE A 124 -1.19 4.11 -2.55
N LYS A 125 -0.25 4.24 -3.49
CA LYS A 125 -0.39 5.08 -4.69
C LYS A 125 -0.94 4.31 -5.89
N ALA A 126 -1.07 3.00 -5.77
CA ALA A 126 -1.61 2.17 -6.84
C ALA A 126 -3.11 2.43 -7.02
N ASP A 127 -3.55 2.43 -8.28
CA ASP A 127 -4.95 2.64 -8.65
C ASP A 127 -5.81 1.42 -8.24
N ASP A 128 -5.20 0.23 -8.19
CA ASP A 128 -5.82 -1.02 -7.77
C ASP A 128 -5.71 -1.30 -6.26
N PHE A 129 -5.32 -0.31 -5.44
CA PHE A 129 -5.16 -0.46 -3.99
C PHE A 129 -6.40 -1.05 -3.31
N THR A 130 -7.59 -0.61 -3.73
CA THR A 130 -8.88 -1.04 -3.18
C THR A 130 -9.17 -2.53 -3.40
N THR A 131 -8.43 -3.21 -4.28
CA THR A 131 -8.57 -4.67 -4.53
C THR A 131 -7.86 -5.54 -3.51
N MET A 132 -7.06 -4.95 -2.61
CA MET A 132 -6.30 -5.69 -1.60
C MET A 132 -7.22 -6.35 -0.58
N LYS A 133 -6.94 -7.62 -0.25
CA LYS A 133 -7.66 -8.35 0.81
C LYS A 133 -7.34 -7.77 2.20
N GLN A 134 -8.32 -7.79 3.09
CA GLN A 134 -8.20 -7.23 4.44
C GLN A 134 -7.01 -7.81 5.22
N GLU A 135 -6.83 -9.13 5.18
CA GLU A 135 -5.79 -9.83 5.94
C GLU A 135 -4.40 -9.42 5.47
N ILE A 136 -4.24 -9.25 4.16
CA ILE A 136 -2.98 -8.80 3.53
C ILE A 136 -2.69 -7.36 3.93
N LEU A 137 -3.70 -6.48 3.94
CA LEU A 137 -3.54 -5.09 4.34
C LEU A 137 -3.15 -4.95 5.82
N ILE A 138 -3.79 -5.74 6.70
CA ILE A 138 -3.43 -5.80 8.13
C ILE A 138 -1.98 -6.24 8.30
N ASP A 139 -1.60 -7.37 7.70
CA ASP A 139 -0.23 -7.92 7.78
C ASP A 139 0.82 -6.93 7.24
N LEU A 140 0.51 -6.24 6.13
CA LEU A 140 1.34 -5.20 5.56
C LEU A 140 1.58 -4.04 6.55
N LEU A 141 0.50 -3.54 7.17
CA LEU A 141 0.57 -2.43 8.12
C LEU A 141 1.29 -2.83 9.41
N GLU A 142 1.07 -4.04 9.91
CA GLU A 142 1.76 -4.57 11.10
C GLU A 142 3.27 -4.69 10.87
N LYS A 143 3.67 -5.36 9.79
CA LYS A 143 5.11 -5.58 9.47
C LYS A 143 5.87 -4.27 9.24
N ASN A 144 5.18 -3.24 8.75
CA ASN A 144 5.78 -1.96 8.40
C ASN A 144 5.36 -0.81 9.33
N LYS A 145 4.82 -1.11 10.51
CA LYS A 145 4.25 -0.12 11.44
C LYS A 145 5.15 1.08 11.69
N LYS A 146 6.45 0.84 11.92
CA LYS A 146 7.45 1.90 12.11
C LYS A 146 7.55 2.81 10.88
N LYS A 147 7.65 2.22 9.68
CA LYS A 147 7.83 2.95 8.43
C LYS A 147 6.59 3.78 8.08
N TYR A 148 5.41 3.21 8.24
CA TYR A 148 4.15 3.89 7.89
C TYR A 148 3.72 4.94 8.91
N SER A 149 4.25 4.87 10.14
CA SER A 149 4.05 5.94 11.12
C SER A 149 4.59 7.31 10.67
N GLU A 150 5.54 7.35 9.74
CA GLU A 150 6.09 8.59 9.17
C GLU A 150 5.04 9.40 8.40
N ASN A 151 3.95 8.76 7.95
CA ASN A 151 2.85 9.43 7.25
C ASN A 151 1.50 8.77 7.55
N SER A 152 1.13 8.72 8.84
CA SER A 152 -0.12 8.11 9.30
C SER A 152 -1.38 8.71 8.68
N ILE A 153 -1.36 9.98 8.27
CA ILE A 153 -2.51 10.62 7.64
C ILE A 153 -2.77 10.08 6.23
N LEU A 154 -1.73 9.78 5.46
CA LEU A 154 -1.86 9.10 4.17
C LEU A 154 -2.48 7.70 4.34
N ILE A 155 -2.05 6.97 5.39
CA ILE A 155 -2.60 5.64 5.69
C ILE A 155 -4.08 5.74 6.03
N TRP A 156 -4.47 6.71 6.87
CA TRP A 156 -5.88 6.96 7.18
C TRP A 156 -6.70 7.26 5.93
N ASP A 157 -6.26 8.20 5.09
CA ASP A 157 -6.97 8.57 3.86
C ASP A 157 -7.16 7.36 2.93
N LYS A 158 -6.15 6.50 2.83
CA LYS A 158 -6.21 5.30 1.99
C LYS A 158 -7.08 4.20 2.59
N LEU A 159 -7.09 4.05 3.91
CA LEU A 159 -8.04 3.17 4.59
C LEU A 159 -9.48 3.63 4.39
N MET A 160 -9.76 4.94 4.41
CA MET A 160 -11.10 5.45 4.09
C MET A 160 -11.52 5.06 2.68
N GLU A 161 -10.65 5.26 1.70
CA GLU A 161 -10.88 4.87 0.30
C GLU A 161 -11.13 3.36 0.16
N TRP A 162 -10.31 2.54 0.81
CA TRP A 162 -10.46 1.08 0.81
C TRP A 162 -11.77 0.64 1.47
N ILE A 163 -12.11 1.16 2.65
CA ILE A 163 -13.34 0.78 3.36
C ILE A 163 -14.58 1.14 2.54
N ILE A 164 -14.63 2.33 1.93
CA ILE A 164 -15.75 2.73 1.09
C ILE A 164 -15.87 1.77 -0.11
N ALA A 165 -14.74 1.44 -0.77
CA ALA A 165 -14.74 0.52 -1.89
C ALA A 165 -15.14 -0.92 -1.51
N GLN A 166 -14.88 -1.35 -0.28
CA GLN A 166 -15.24 -2.68 0.24
C GLN A 166 -16.65 -2.77 0.81
N SER A 167 -17.37 -1.64 0.90
CA SER A 167 -18.69 -1.58 1.53
C SER A 167 -19.85 -1.93 0.61
N ASP A 168 -19.62 -2.44 -0.60
CA ASP A 168 -20.66 -2.81 -1.57
C ASP A 168 -21.75 -1.72 -1.74
N ASP A 169 -21.32 -0.46 -1.89
CA ASP A 169 -22.15 0.75 -1.99
C ASP A 169 -22.95 1.14 -0.71
N GLU A 170 -22.74 0.48 0.43
CA GLU A 170 -23.35 0.87 1.71
C GLU A 170 -22.83 2.23 2.22
N LEU A 171 -21.57 2.59 1.93
CA LEU A 171 -20.98 3.85 2.39
C LEU A 171 -20.89 4.88 1.24
N PRO A 172 -21.61 6.02 1.34
CA PRO A 172 -21.43 7.12 0.41
C PRO A 172 -20.01 7.68 0.42
N LEU A 173 -19.49 8.10 -0.73
CA LEU A 173 -18.19 8.79 -0.82
C LEU A 173 -18.12 10.07 0.03
N ASP A 174 -19.23 10.79 0.12
CA ASP A 174 -19.35 11.98 0.94
C ASP A 174 -19.70 11.60 2.39
N THR A 175 -18.66 11.55 3.23
CA THR A 175 -18.78 11.23 4.66
C THR A 175 -19.73 12.14 5.45
N THR A 176 -20.04 13.34 4.93
CA THR A 176 -21.00 14.26 5.59
C THR A 176 -22.46 13.78 5.47
N LYS A 177 -22.72 12.83 4.57
CA LYS A 177 -24.06 12.25 4.34
C LYS A 177 -24.31 10.97 5.15
N TRP A 178 -23.32 10.49 5.90
CA TRP A 178 -23.44 9.24 6.65
C TRP A 178 -24.45 9.39 7.79
N THR A 179 -25.37 8.44 7.88
CA THR A 179 -26.29 8.30 9.01
C THR A 179 -25.62 7.46 10.12
N LEU A 180 -26.38 7.13 11.17
CA LEU A 180 -25.88 6.28 12.24
C LEU A 180 -25.55 4.86 11.76
N ASP A 181 -26.26 4.37 10.76
CA ASP A 181 -26.05 3.02 10.23
C ASP A 181 -24.74 2.96 9.43
N GLU A 182 -24.48 3.92 8.54
CA GLU A 182 -23.20 4.00 7.82
C GLU A 182 -22.02 4.20 8.78
N ILE A 183 -22.18 5.00 9.83
CA ILE A 183 -21.15 5.14 10.88
C ILE A 183 -20.90 3.80 11.58
N SER A 184 -21.94 2.99 11.80
CA SER A 184 -21.83 1.67 12.42
C SER A 184 -21.10 0.67 11.50
N THR A 185 -21.43 0.65 10.21
CA THR A 185 -20.73 -0.14 9.19
C THR A 185 -19.25 0.24 9.13
N PHE A 186 -18.96 1.54 8.99
CA PHE A 186 -17.60 2.05 9.00
C PHE A 186 -16.84 1.68 10.27
N ARG A 187 -17.46 1.85 11.45
CA ARG A 187 -16.85 1.49 12.74
C ARG A 187 -16.40 0.03 12.76
N THR A 188 -17.22 -0.87 12.24
CA THR A 188 -16.92 -2.31 12.20
C THR A 188 -15.73 -2.59 11.29
N MET A 189 -15.68 -1.96 10.12
CA MET A 189 -14.62 -2.15 9.12
C MET A 189 -13.28 -1.50 9.52
N ILE A 190 -13.29 -0.32 10.15
CA ILE A 190 -12.05 0.38 10.54
C ILE A 190 -11.40 -0.20 11.79
N ARG A 191 -12.19 -0.83 12.67
CA ARG A 191 -11.75 -1.36 13.98
C ARG A 191 -10.42 -2.15 13.95
N PRO A 192 -10.21 -3.14 13.06
CA PRO A 192 -8.95 -3.89 13.03
C PRO A 192 -7.74 -3.03 12.68
N PHE A 193 -7.93 -1.91 11.99
CA PHE A 193 -6.84 -1.04 11.56
C PHE A 193 -6.47 0.04 12.58
N LEU A 194 -7.39 0.42 13.48
CA LEU A 194 -7.14 1.50 14.46
C LEU A 194 -5.84 1.31 15.27
N PRO A 195 -5.51 0.12 15.82
CA PRO A 195 -4.27 -0.06 16.59
C PRO A 195 -2.99 0.00 15.75
N LEU A 196 -3.12 -0.06 14.42
CA LEU A 196 -2.01 -0.08 13.46
C LEU A 196 -1.60 1.35 13.03
N ILE A 197 -2.47 2.34 13.23
CA ILE A 197 -2.23 3.73 12.86
C ILE A 197 -1.58 4.45 14.05
N ASN A 198 -0.48 5.16 13.78
CA ASN A 198 0.12 6.03 14.79
C ASN A 198 -0.54 7.41 14.73
N PHE A 199 -1.60 7.62 15.52
CA PHE A 199 -2.31 8.91 15.55
C PHE A 199 -1.45 10.06 16.06
N GLU A 200 -0.42 9.80 16.86
CA GLU A 200 0.47 10.83 17.43
C GLU A 200 1.29 11.59 16.35
N THR A 201 1.49 10.97 15.18
CA THR A 201 2.22 11.60 14.06
C THR A 201 1.30 12.38 13.12
N ILE A 202 -0.02 12.33 13.33
CA ILE A 202 -0.98 13.12 12.55
C ILE A 202 -0.97 14.56 13.05
N SER A 203 -1.01 15.54 12.14
CA SER A 203 -1.04 16.95 12.54
C SER A 203 -2.32 17.27 13.32
N PRO A 204 -2.31 18.20 14.30
CA PRO A 204 -3.52 18.58 15.03
C PRO A 204 -4.67 19.05 14.13
N LYS A 205 -4.31 19.71 13.00
CA LYS A 205 -5.27 20.16 11.99
C LYS A 205 -5.94 18.97 11.31
N ASP A 206 -5.14 18.02 10.81
CA ASP A 206 -5.67 16.84 10.12
C ASP A 206 -6.46 15.95 11.07
N PHE A 207 -5.99 15.79 12.32
CA PHE A 207 -6.73 15.09 13.36
C PHE A 207 -8.13 15.70 13.56
N PHE A 208 -8.20 17.03 13.74
CA PHE A 208 -9.46 17.71 13.97
C PHE A 208 -10.41 17.63 12.76
N GLN A 209 -9.88 17.67 11.54
CA GLN A 209 -10.70 17.70 10.32
C GLN A 209 -11.13 16.31 9.86
N LYS A 210 -10.25 15.31 9.98
CA LYS A 210 -10.43 13.99 9.35
C LYS A 210 -10.67 12.86 10.34
N ILE A 211 -10.09 12.92 11.55
CA ILE A 211 -10.16 11.83 12.54
C ILE A 211 -11.30 12.07 13.53
N LYS A 212 -11.34 13.28 14.11
CA LYS A 212 -12.33 13.69 15.12
C LYS A 212 -13.81 13.45 14.71
N PRO A 213 -14.24 13.65 13.45
CA PRO A 213 -15.62 13.35 13.04
C PRO A 213 -16.05 11.91 13.37
N PHE A 214 -15.09 10.97 13.33
CA PHE A 214 -15.31 9.55 13.58
C PHE A 214 -15.01 9.12 15.01
N LYS A 215 -14.93 10.05 15.98
CA LYS A 215 -14.60 9.74 17.39
C LYS A 215 -15.41 8.59 18.00
N ASN A 216 -16.66 8.39 17.57
CA ASN A 216 -17.55 7.34 18.08
C ASN A 216 -17.14 5.93 17.59
N CYS A 217 -16.24 5.84 16.61
CA CYS A 217 -15.72 4.57 16.11
C CYS A 217 -14.61 4.01 17.00
N PHE A 218 -13.96 4.87 17.79
CA PHE A 218 -12.86 4.52 18.66
C PHE A 218 -13.38 3.95 19.98
N ASP A 219 -12.59 3.04 20.58
CA ASP A 219 -12.78 2.69 21.98
C ASP A 219 -12.50 3.92 22.85
N HIS A 220 -13.33 4.14 23.88
CA HIS A 220 -13.31 5.36 24.69
C HIS A 220 -11.91 5.65 25.24
N ASP A 221 -11.29 4.66 25.90
CA ASP A 221 -9.98 4.85 26.54
C ASP A 221 -8.86 5.09 25.52
N PHE A 222 -8.93 4.42 24.36
CA PHE A 222 -7.98 4.63 23.28
C PHE A 222 -8.09 6.05 22.70
N TYR A 223 -9.32 6.56 22.52
CA TYR A 223 -9.53 7.92 22.04
C TYR A 223 -9.05 8.98 23.04
N ILE A 224 -9.28 8.76 24.34
CA ILE A 224 -8.78 9.66 25.39
C ILE A 224 -7.25 9.73 25.38
N GLN A 225 -6.55 8.59 25.24
CA GLN A 225 -5.08 8.59 25.14
C GLN A 225 -4.57 9.44 23.97
N ILE A 226 -5.23 9.35 22.81
CA ILE A 226 -4.88 10.19 21.65
C ILE A 226 -5.09 11.67 21.98
N LEU A 227 -6.21 12.04 22.63
CA LEU A 227 -6.49 13.42 23.01
C LEU A 227 -5.50 13.96 24.05
N GLU A 228 -5.09 13.15 25.01
CA GLU A 228 -4.07 13.50 26.00
C GLU A 228 -2.76 13.87 25.30
N TYR A 229 -2.31 13.07 24.33
CA TYR A 229 -1.14 13.41 23.52
C TYR A 229 -1.27 14.80 22.87
N TYR A 230 -2.38 15.09 22.17
CA TYR A 230 -2.55 16.40 21.55
C TYR A 230 -2.67 17.56 22.55
N SER A 231 -3.10 17.29 23.78
CA SER A 231 -3.28 18.30 24.83
C SER A 231 -1.96 18.62 25.55
N PHE A 232 -1.09 17.62 25.75
CA PHE A 232 0.15 17.76 26.50
C PHE A 232 1.38 17.96 25.61
N SER A 233 1.38 17.46 24.36
CA SER A 233 2.52 17.60 23.43
C SER A 233 2.70 19.03 22.89
N ASN A 234 1.74 19.94 23.09
CA ASN A 234 1.91 21.38 22.82
C ASN A 234 2.66 22.14 23.94
N ASN A 235 3.01 21.47 25.06
CA ASN A 235 3.76 22.09 26.16
C ASN A 235 5.29 21.90 26.06
N ASP A 236 5.77 21.09 25.11
CA ASP A 236 7.21 20.98 24.86
C ASP A 236 7.69 22.13 23.96
N VAL A 237 7.97 23.23 24.64
CA VAL A 237 8.86 24.31 24.22
C VAL A 237 10.06 23.72 23.48
N THR A 238 10.17 24.07 22.20
CA THR A 238 11.41 24.23 21.42
C THR A 238 12.71 23.91 22.18
N VAL A 239 13.13 22.65 22.20
CA VAL A 239 14.57 22.34 22.22
C VAL A 239 14.98 22.18 20.77
N ILE A 240 15.04 23.31 20.07
CA ILE A 240 15.94 23.44 18.95
C ILE A 240 17.31 23.16 19.56
N HIS A 241 17.90 22.01 19.26
CA HIS A 241 19.34 21.81 19.42
C HIS A 241 20.04 22.76 18.44
N SER A 242 20.02 24.04 18.77
CA SER A 242 20.96 25.00 18.25
C SER A 242 22.32 24.49 18.71
N LYS A 243 23.09 23.93 17.77
CA LYS A 243 24.54 23.94 17.82
C LYS A 243 24.99 25.41 17.85
N SER A 244 24.75 26.10 18.96
CA SER A 244 25.46 27.32 19.28
C SER A 244 26.80 26.89 19.82
N SER A 245 27.81 26.95 18.94
CA SER A 245 29.19 27.20 19.31
C SER A 245 29.23 28.16 20.50
N LEU A 246 29.48 27.64 21.70
CA LEU A 246 29.88 28.42 22.86
C LEU A 246 31.31 28.92 22.58
N ASP A 247 31.41 30.03 21.86
CA ASP A 247 32.66 30.79 21.77
C ASP A 247 32.77 31.60 23.07
N SER A 248 33.43 31.01 24.06
CA SER A 248 33.72 31.66 25.34
C SER A 248 34.74 32.77 25.12
N LYS A 249 34.27 34.01 24.93
CA LYS A 249 35.10 35.22 25.00
C LYS A 249 34.55 36.21 26.02
N VAL A 250 35.20 36.19 27.18
CA VAL A 250 35.75 37.35 27.91
C VAL A 250 34.88 38.61 27.95
N ILE A 251 34.37 38.95 29.14
CA ILE A 251 34.55 40.30 29.71
C ILE A 251 34.84 40.16 31.19
N ASN A 252 36.09 40.44 31.56
CA ASN A 252 36.51 40.73 32.91
C ASN A 252 36.69 42.25 33.05
N SER A 253 36.51 42.74 34.27
CA SER A 253 37.03 44.00 34.85
C SER A 253 36.06 45.18 35.07
N LYS A 254 35.65 45.26 36.35
CA LYS A 254 35.96 46.33 37.33
C LYS A 254 35.20 47.68 37.31
N LYS A 255 34.58 47.88 38.49
CA LYS A 255 34.60 49.04 39.42
C LYS A 255 33.46 50.07 39.33
N GLY A 256 32.81 50.23 40.48
CA GLY A 256 31.96 51.38 40.84
C GLY A 256 31.29 51.15 42.20
N SER A 257 32.05 51.31 43.30
CA SER A 257 31.58 51.24 44.69
C SER A 257 30.93 52.55 45.15
N LEU A 258 29.86 52.49 45.97
CA LEU A 258 29.41 53.44 47.03
C LEU A 258 27.96 53.03 47.40
N SER A 259 27.42 53.03 48.63
CA SER A 259 27.91 53.05 50.01
C SER A 259 26.68 52.89 50.94
N ARG A 260 26.81 52.04 51.97
CA ARG A 260 26.27 52.07 53.36
C ARG A 260 24.80 52.40 53.70
N ASN A 261 24.22 51.40 54.37
CA ASN A 261 23.62 51.37 55.73
C ASN A 261 22.32 52.12 56.11
N SER A 262 21.55 51.36 56.91
CA SER A 262 20.51 51.73 57.89
C SER A 262 19.11 51.77 57.29
N ILE A 263 18.13 50.97 57.72
CA ILE A 263 17.46 51.07 59.04
C ILE A 263 16.92 49.68 59.45
N LYS A 264 17.49 49.10 60.50
CA LYS A 264 16.76 48.22 61.42
C LYS A 264 16.07 49.12 62.44
N SER A 265 14.76 49.28 62.36
CA SER A 265 13.96 49.62 63.54
C SER A 265 12.49 49.25 63.36
N LYS A 266 12.08 48.27 64.16
CA LYS A 266 10.85 48.22 64.96
C LYS A 266 9.51 48.55 64.29
N LYS A 267 8.70 47.50 64.13
CA LYS A 267 7.33 47.30 64.66
C LYS A 267 6.88 45.95 64.07
N GLN A 268 6.85 44.82 64.78
CA GLN A 268 6.11 44.53 66.01
C GLN A 268 4.78 45.27 66.07
N ASP A 269 3.96 45.05 65.05
CA ASP A 269 2.51 45.23 65.17
C ASP A 269 1.87 43.85 65.34
N ARG A 270 1.56 43.57 66.61
CA ARG A 270 0.34 42.94 67.10
C ARG A 270 -0.11 41.65 66.40
N LEU A 271 0.44 40.55 66.88
CA LEU A 271 -0.37 39.37 67.21
C LEU A 271 -1.17 39.71 68.47
N ASP A 272 -2.41 40.16 68.29
CA ASP A 272 -3.44 40.15 69.33
C ASP A 272 -4.62 39.32 68.80
N GLN A 273 -4.98 38.31 69.59
CA GLN A 273 -6.29 37.65 69.68
C GLN A 273 -6.64 36.60 68.61
N ILE A 274 -6.32 35.33 68.90
CA ILE A 274 -7.30 34.30 69.36
C ILE A 274 -6.52 33.03 69.73
N ASN A 275 -6.83 32.53 70.94
CA ASN A 275 -6.37 31.31 71.64
C ASN A 275 -5.03 31.34 72.38
#